data_AF-A0A2T6AR45-F1
#
_entry.id   AF-A0A2T6AR45-F1
#
_cell.length_a   1.000
_cell.length_b   1.000
_cell.length_c   1.000
_cell.angle_alpha   90.00
_cell.angle_beta   90.00
_cell.angle_gamma   90.00
#
_symmetry.space_group_name_H-M   'P 1'
#
loop_
_entity.id
_entity.type
_entity.pdbx_description
1 polymer ?
#
loop_
_entity_poly.entity_id
_entity_poly.type
_entity_poly.pdbx_seq_one_letter_code
_entity_poly.pdbx_strand_id
1 'polypeptide(L)' 'MSEKDDFPRDPETGETRAGPGDAGASDRPRLLPKLANESARSALAVQILAVLVGIGVIVAVIRALAG' A
#
# COMPACT_ATOMS: atom_id res chain seq x y z
N MET A 1 39.80 -41.04 27.24
CA MET A 1 39.64 -40.11 26.11
C MET A 1 38.68 -40.78 25.16
N SER A 2 37.41 -40.34 25.11
CA SER A 2 36.36 -40.95 24.29
C SER A 2 35.69 -39.83 23.52
N GLU A 3 36.07 -39.72 22.25
CA GLU A 3 35.51 -38.78 21.27
C GLU A 3 34.06 -39.20 21.02
N LYS A 4 33.11 -38.28 21.22
CA LYS A 4 31.72 -38.47 20.82
C LYS A 4 31.57 -37.80 19.47
N ASP A 5 31.23 -38.59 18.46
CA ASP A 5 30.88 -38.14 17.12
C ASP A 5 29.66 -37.22 17.19
N ASP A 6 29.90 -35.91 17.09
CA ASP A 6 28.86 -34.89 17.04
C ASP A 6 28.49 -34.68 15.56
N PHE A 7 27.56 -35.49 15.07
CA PHE A 7 26.98 -35.30 13.74
C PHE A 7 26.15 -34.00 13.73
N PRO A 8 26.30 -33.12 12.73
CA PRO A 8 25.45 -31.95 12.61
C PRO A 8 24.02 -32.42 12.30
N ARG A 9 23.11 -32.25 13.27
CA ARG A 9 21.66 -32.36 13.03
C ARG A 9 21.25 -31.13 12.24
N ASP A 10 20.91 -31.34 10.98
CA ASP A 10 20.30 -30.33 10.12
C ASP A 10 19.03 -29.80 10.80
N PRO A 11 18.96 -28.51 11.18
CA PRO A 11 17.80 -27.97 11.84
C PRO A 11 16.71 -27.74 10.80
N GLU A 12 15.70 -28.60 10.85
CA GLU A 12 14.34 -28.23 10.56
C GLU A 12 14.08 -27.69 9.14
N THR A 13 13.91 -28.61 8.19
CA THR A 13 12.79 -28.44 7.25
C THR A 13 11.50 -28.60 8.07
N GLY A 14 11.14 -27.54 8.80
CA GLY A 14 9.87 -27.41 9.49
C GLY A 14 8.77 -27.42 8.45
N GLU A 15 8.34 -28.62 8.04
CA GLU A 15 7.10 -28.85 7.31
C GLU A 15 5.97 -28.33 8.20
N THR A 16 5.72 -27.04 8.07
CA THR A 16 4.62 -26.35 8.73
C THR A 16 3.38 -26.83 8.00
N ARG A 17 2.80 -27.92 8.50
CA ARG A 17 1.59 -28.50 7.93
C ARG A 17 0.46 -27.50 8.16
N ALA A 18 0.09 -26.79 7.10
CA ALA A 18 -1.06 -25.91 7.05
C ALA A 18 -2.29 -26.63 7.66
N GLY A 19 -2.78 -26.14 8.80
CA GLY A 19 -4.00 -26.67 9.42
C GLY A 19 -5.23 -26.37 8.56
N PRO A 20 -6.39 -27.00 8.80
CA PRO A 20 -7.61 -26.75 8.02
C PRO A 20 -8.09 -25.29 8.05
N GLY A 21 -7.61 -24.46 8.99
CA GLY A 21 -7.83 -23.01 9.04
C GLY A 21 -6.79 -22.15 8.32
N ASP A 22 -5.74 -22.75 7.74
CA ASP A 22 -4.63 -22.07 7.06
C ASP A 22 -4.85 -21.94 5.55
N ALA A 23 -5.84 -22.66 5.00
CA ALA A 23 -6.25 -22.66 3.58
C ALA A 23 -6.81 -21.32 3.05
N GLY A 24 -6.63 -20.23 3.79
CA GLY A 24 -6.97 -18.87 3.38
C GLY A 24 -6.20 -17.79 4.15
N ALA A 25 -5.20 -18.17 4.96
CA ALA A 25 -4.38 -17.19 5.69
C ALA A 25 -3.44 -16.43 4.75
N SER A 26 -2.92 -17.12 3.74
CA SER A 26 -2.08 -16.54 2.68
C SER A 26 -2.86 -15.77 1.61
N ASP A 27 -4.15 -16.08 1.44
CA ASP A 27 -5.06 -15.43 0.48
C ASP A 27 -5.72 -14.17 1.02
N ARG A 28 -5.47 -13.81 2.29
CA ARG A 28 -5.93 -12.53 2.81
C ARG A 28 -5.22 -11.43 2.02
N PRO A 29 -5.94 -10.48 1.42
CA PRO A 29 -5.30 -9.36 0.74
C PRO A 29 -4.43 -8.65 1.77
N ARG A 30 -3.11 -8.82 1.64
CA ARG A 30 -2.16 -8.05 2.45
C ARG A 30 -2.35 -6.62 1.98
N LEU A 31 -2.88 -5.78 2.87
CA LEU A 31 -2.87 -4.34 2.68
C LEU A 31 -1.43 -3.96 2.39
N LEU A 32 -1.12 -3.74 1.10
CA LEU A 32 0.18 -3.24 0.71
C LEU A 32 0.39 -1.94 1.49
N PRO A 33 1.59 -1.73 2.07
CA PRO A 33 1.86 -0.49 2.78
C PRO A 33 1.54 0.65 1.82
N LYS A 34 0.51 1.43 2.19
CA LYS A 34 0.06 2.58 1.42
C LYS A 34 1.28 3.47 1.22
N LEU A 35 1.80 3.51 0.00
CA LEU A 35 2.98 4.31 -0.31
C LEU A 35 2.64 5.74 0.09
N ALA A 36 3.44 6.34 0.98
CA ALA A 36 3.23 7.72 1.44
C ALA A 36 3.10 8.70 0.24
N ASN A 37 3.68 8.32 -0.90
CA ASN A 37 3.66 9.06 -2.15
C ASN A 37 2.31 9.02 -2.91
N GLU A 38 1.44 8.03 -2.66
CA GLU A 38 0.10 7.99 -3.28
C GLU A 38 -0.84 9.05 -2.69
N SER A 39 -0.74 9.31 -1.38
CA SER A 39 -1.52 10.36 -0.72
C SER A 39 -1.08 11.76 -1.13
N ALA A 40 0.22 11.97 -1.36
CA ALA A 40 0.74 13.28 -1.79
C ALA A 40 0.32 13.61 -3.23
N ARG A 41 0.36 12.61 -4.13
CA ARG A 41 -0.02 12.79 -5.53
C ARG A 41 -1.53 13.02 -5.70
N SER A 42 -2.36 12.37 -4.88
CA SER A 42 -3.81 12.61 -4.90
C SER A 42 -4.18 13.98 -4.34
N ALA A 43 -3.53 14.44 -3.27
CA ALA A 43 -3.74 15.79 -2.73
C ALA A 43 -3.35 16.88 -3.75
N LEU A 44 -2.23 16.70 -4.45
CA LEU A 44 -1.76 17.67 -5.45
C LEU A 44 -2.69 17.73 -6.67
N ALA A 45 -3.22 16.58 -7.13
CA ALA A 45 -4.19 16.54 -8.22
C ALA A 45 -5.50 17.27 -7.87
N VAL A 46 -6.01 17.06 -6.65
CA VAL A 46 -7.21 17.75 -6.14
C VAL A 46 -6.96 19.26 -6.03
N GLN A 47 -5.78 19.66 -5.55
CA GLN A 47 -5.41 21.06 -5.42
C GLN A 47 -5.34 21.77 -6.78
N ILE A 48 -4.73 21.14 -7.79
CA ILE A 48 -4.70 21.66 -9.16
C ILE A 48 -6.12 21.82 -9.72
N LEU A 49 -6.96 20.78 -9.57
CA LEU A 49 -8.34 20.83 -10.05
C LEU A 49 -9.12 21.97 -9.40
N ALA A 50 -9.00 22.15 -8.08
CA ALA A 50 -9.67 23.22 -7.35
C ALA A 50 -9.25 24.61 -7.86
N VAL A 51 -7.96 24.82 -8.13
CA VAL A 51 -7.46 26.09 -8.70
C VAL A 51 -8.04 26.33 -10.09
N LEU A 52 -8.05 25.31 -10.96
CA LEU A 52 -8.63 25.44 -12.32
C LEU A 52 -10.12 25.78 -12.28
N VAL A 53 -10.89 25.14 -11.40
CA VAL A 53 -12.31 25.45 -11.20
C VAL A 53 -12.48 26.87 -10.69
N GLY A 54 -11.68 27.29 -9.70
CA GLY A 54 -11.72 28.65 -9.16
C GLY A 54 -11.48 29.72 -10.24
N ILE A 55 -10.48 29.52 -11.11
CA ILE A 55 -10.20 30.43 -12.24
C ILE A 55 -11.41 30.49 -13.19
N GLY A 56 -11.99 29.33 -13.53
CA GLY A 56 -13.18 29.26 -14.39
C GLY A 56 -14.37 30.04 -13.83
N VAL A 57 -14.63 29.91 -12.53
CA VAL A 57 -15.70 30.65 -11.83
C VAL A 57 -15.42 32.16 -11.87
N ILE A 58 -14.19 32.59 -11.61
CA ILE A 58 -13.82 34.02 -11.64
C ILE A 58 -14.09 34.60 -13.04
N VAL A 59 -13.65 33.91 -14.10
CA VAL A 59 -13.87 34.36 -15.48
C VAL A 59 -15.36 34.44 -15.81
N ALA A 60 -16.16 33.46 -15.39
CA ALA A 60 -17.60 33.45 -15.60
C ALA A 60 -18.29 34.64 -14.91
N VAL A 61 -17.90 34.94 -13.66
CA VAL A 61 -18.42 36.09 -12.91
C VAL A 61 -18.06 37.40 -13.59
N ILE A 62 -16.82 37.57 -14.03
CA ILE A 62 -16.38 38.78 -14.76
C ILE A 62 -17.20 38.95 -16.03
N ARG A 63 -17.40 37.87 -16.80
CA ARG A 63 -18.23 37.91 -18.01
C ARG A 63 -19.69 38.26 -17.73
N ALA A 64 -20.26 37.75 -16.65
CA ALA A 64 -21.64 38.06 -16.25
C ALA A 64 -21.82 39.50 -15.77
N LEU A 65 -20.78 40.12 -15.20
CA LEU A 65 -20.80 41.52 -14.76
C LEU A 65 -20.48 42.52 -15.91
N ALA A 66 -19.76 42.07 -16.93
CA ALA A 66 -19.35 42.88 -18.07
C ALA A 66 -20.35 42.85 -19.24
N GLY A 67 -21.32 41.93 -19.21
CA GLY A 67 -22.45 41.88 -20.14
C GLY A 67 -23.70 42.50 -19.53
#